data_AF-A0A916TVN2-F1
#
_entry.id   AF-A0A916TVN2-F1
#
_cell.length_a   1.000
_cell.length_b   1.000
_cell.length_c   1.000
_cell.angle_alpha   90.00
_cell.angle_beta   90.00
_cell.angle_gamma   90.00
#
_symmetry.space_group_name_H-M   'P 1'
#
loop_
_entity.id
_entity.type
_entity.pdbx_description
1 polymer ?
#
loop_
_entity_poly.entity_id
_entity_poly.type
_entity_poly.pdbx_seq_one_letter_code
_entity_poly.pdbx_strand_id
1 'polypeptide(L)'
;MRDDHQPINLAGEAARYPIYDPDKFIAVMQKWASAYAPSPITPVPGMTPRDFARLTMPTLVFRSGRSDLSHTRATSEWVHRLVPHSVMLDPPWGEDEWNYRSAQTMSGKDGHTLFRSWPRLVPLILDFIAD
;
A
#
# COMPACT_ATOMS: atom_id res chain seq x y z
N MET A 1 -33.28 -1.82 -29.96
CA MET A 1 -32.11 -2.30 -30.72
C MET A 1 -31.87 -1.27 -31.80
N ARG A 2 -30.98 -0.29 -31.55
CA ARG A 2 -30.56 0.67 -32.56
C ARG A 2 -29.20 0.22 -33.07
N ASP A 3 -29.12 0.21 -34.39
CA ASP A 3 -28.04 -0.36 -35.18
C ASP A 3 -27.03 0.77 -35.44
N ASP A 4 -26.05 0.89 -34.55
CA ASP A 4 -25.12 2.03 -34.49
C ASP A 4 -23.79 1.71 -35.22
N HIS A 5 -23.86 0.98 -36.33
CA HIS A 5 -22.71 0.71 -37.22
C HIS A 5 -22.37 1.90 -38.13
N GLN A 6 -22.16 3.08 -37.53
CA GLN A 6 -21.45 4.16 -38.21
C GLN A 6 -19.94 3.87 -38.16
N PRO A 7 -19.21 3.85 -39.29
CA PRO A 7 -17.77 3.68 -39.27
C PRO A 7 -17.14 4.87 -38.52
N ILE A 8 -16.29 4.56 -37.54
CA ILE A 8 -15.55 5.56 -36.77
C ILE A 8 -14.68 6.36 -37.76
N ASN A 9 -14.98 7.64 -37.94
CA ASN A 9 -14.17 8.55 -38.74
C ASN A 9 -12.93 8.95 -37.94
N LEU A 10 -11.92 8.07 -37.93
CA LEU A 10 -10.66 8.24 -37.21
C LEU A 10 -9.89 9.51 -37.62
N ALA A 11 -10.16 10.08 -38.80
CA ALA A 11 -9.50 11.29 -39.28
C ALA A 11 -10.01 12.57 -38.59
N GLY A 12 -11.25 12.59 -38.09
CA GLY A 12 -11.83 13.75 -37.40
C GLY A 12 -11.59 13.78 -35.90
N GLU A 13 -11.45 12.61 -35.26
CA GLU A 13 -11.26 12.49 -33.80
C GLU A 13 -9.80 12.52 -33.35
N ALA A 14 -8.84 12.23 -34.25
CA ALA A 14 -7.41 12.31 -33.94
C ALA A 14 -6.95 13.73 -33.53
N ALA A 15 -7.71 14.77 -33.90
CA ALA A 15 -7.43 16.15 -33.51
C ALA A 15 -7.89 16.51 -32.07
N ARG A 16 -8.57 15.60 -31.36
CA ARG A 16 -9.15 15.88 -30.03
C ARG A 16 -8.23 15.53 -28.87
N TYR A 17 -7.21 14.70 -29.07
CA TYR A 17 -6.30 14.26 -28.02
C TYR A 17 -4.86 14.66 -28.33
N PRO A 18 -4.10 15.20 -27.35
CA PRO A 18 -2.69 15.46 -27.56
C PRO A 18 -1.99 14.15 -27.94
N ILE A 19 -1.34 14.15 -29.11
CA ILE A 19 -0.47 13.06 -29.52
C ILE A 19 0.78 13.15 -28.63
N TYR A 20 0.88 12.27 -27.64
CA TYR A 20 2.08 12.14 -26.83
C TYR A 20 3.16 11.41 -27.64
N ASP A 21 4.39 11.90 -27.55
CA ASP A 21 5.58 11.17 -27.98
C ASP A 21 5.65 9.84 -27.20
N PRO A 22 5.52 8.68 -27.87
CA PRO A 22 5.44 7.39 -27.20
C PRO A 22 6.67 7.09 -26.34
N ASP A 23 7.86 7.48 -26.79
CA ASP A 23 9.10 7.22 -26.08
C ASP A 23 9.17 8.06 -24.81
N LYS A 24 8.73 9.32 -24.87
CA LYS A 24 8.63 10.18 -23.67
C LYS A 24 7.60 9.64 -22.69
N PHE A 25 6.45 9.18 -23.17
CA PHE A 25 5.42 8.59 -22.32
C PHE A 25 5.96 7.34 -21.61
N ILE A 26 6.58 6.42 -22.35
CA ILE A 26 7.17 5.20 -21.81
C ILE A 26 8.27 5.54 -20.79
N ALA A 27 9.16 6.48 -21.09
CA ALA A 27 10.22 6.89 -20.18
C ALA A 27 9.67 7.43 -18.85
N VAL A 28 8.61 8.24 -18.90
CA VAL A 28 7.91 8.74 -17.69
C VAL A 28 7.29 7.58 -16.92
N MET A 29 6.54 6.71 -17.60
CA MET A 29 5.87 5.58 -16.94
C MET A 29 6.86 4.61 -16.31
N GLN A 30 8.01 4.36 -16.93
CA GLN A 30 9.07 3.52 -16.34
C GLN A 30 9.71 4.17 -15.11
N LYS A 31 9.90 5.49 -15.14
CA LYS A 31 10.36 6.24 -13.95
C LYS A 31 9.37 6.08 -12.80
N TRP A 32 8.07 6.20 -13.05
CA TRP A 32 7.04 5.96 -12.04
C TRP A 32 7.02 4.50 -11.59
N ALA A 33 7.09 3.53 -12.51
CA ALA A 33 7.08 2.11 -12.21
C ALA A 33 8.22 1.70 -11.25
N SER A 34 9.40 2.30 -11.40
CA SER A 34 10.54 2.05 -10.50
C SER A 34 10.26 2.39 -9.03
N ALA A 35 9.32 3.31 -8.75
CA ALA A 35 8.91 3.66 -7.40
C ALA A 35 7.96 2.63 -6.77
N TYR A 36 7.36 1.74 -7.58
CA TYR A 36 6.44 0.69 -7.11
C TYR A 36 7.07 -0.70 -7.14
N ALA A 37 8.25 -0.85 -7.75
CA ALA A 37 8.98 -2.11 -7.76
C ALA A 37 9.56 -2.42 -6.37
N PRO A 38 9.47 -3.67 -5.87
CA PRO A 38 10.14 -4.09 -4.65
C PRO A 38 11.64 -3.79 -4.72
N SER A 39 12.18 -3.23 -3.64
CA SER A 39 13.61 -2.91 -3.54
C SER A 39 14.33 -3.92 -2.65
N PRO A 40 15.52 -4.39 -3.04
CA PRO A 40 16.34 -5.25 -2.19
C PRO A 40 17.08 -4.48 -1.08
N ILE A 41 17.04 -3.14 -1.09
CA ILE A 41 17.80 -2.29 -0.16
C ILE A 41 16.94 -1.44 0.78
N THR A 42 15.64 -1.30 0.51
CA THR A 42 14.72 -0.56 1.39
C THR A 42 13.32 -1.19 1.41
N PRO A 43 12.67 -1.27 2.58
CA PRO A 43 11.29 -1.74 2.67
C PRO A 43 10.27 -0.68 2.25
N VAL A 44 10.67 0.59 2.15
CA VAL A 44 9.79 1.72 1.82
C VAL A 44 10.35 2.47 0.61
N PRO A 45 9.63 2.49 -0.53
CA PRO A 45 10.06 3.26 -1.69
C PRO A 45 10.32 4.72 -1.35
N GLY A 46 11.45 5.25 -1.84
CA GLY A 46 11.87 6.63 -1.59
C GLY A 46 12.59 6.87 -0.26
N MET A 47 12.70 5.87 0.62
CA MET A 47 13.52 5.96 1.82
C MET A 47 14.82 5.15 1.68
N THR A 48 15.93 5.71 2.14
CA THR A 48 17.19 4.98 2.31
C THR A 48 17.33 4.49 3.76
N PRO A 49 18.19 3.50 4.06
CA PRO A 49 18.51 3.11 5.44
C PRO A 49 18.94 4.30 6.33
N ARG A 50 19.61 5.31 5.76
CA ARG A 50 20.01 6.53 6.48
C ARG A 50 18.81 7.38 6.89
N ASP A 51 17.73 7.36 6.11
CA ASP A 51 16.51 8.12 6.44
C ASP A 51 15.77 7.48 7.62
N PHE A 52 15.73 6.16 7.71
CA PHE A 52 15.22 5.47 8.90
C PHE A 52 16.06 5.79 10.15
N ALA A 53 17.39 5.78 10.02
CA ALA A 53 18.30 6.10 11.13
C ALA A 53 18.18 7.55 11.65
N ARG A 54 17.55 8.45 10.88
CA ARG A 54 17.27 9.83 11.30
C ARG A 54 16.01 9.98 12.14
N LEU A 55 15.16 8.94 12.21
CA LEU A 55 13.96 8.96 13.03
C LEU A 55 14.34 8.87 14.51
N THR A 56 14.04 9.93 15.25
CA THR A 56 14.42 10.09 16.67
C THR A 56 13.25 9.88 17.62
N MET A 57 12.02 9.83 17.12
CA MET A 57 10.83 9.57 17.94
C MET A 57 10.71 8.07 18.26
N PRO A 58 10.15 7.71 19.42
CA PRO A 58 9.63 6.35 19.63
C PRO A 58 8.67 5.97 18.50
N THR A 59 8.79 4.75 18.00
CA THR A 59 7.93 4.27 16.89
C THR A 59 7.30 2.93 17.24
N LEU A 60 5.98 2.83 17.20
CA LEU A 60 5.29 1.55 17.33
C LEU A 60 5.05 0.93 15.94
N VAL A 61 5.52 -0.30 15.75
CA VAL A 61 5.32 -1.09 14.53
C VAL A 61 4.44 -2.30 14.86
N PHE A 62 3.28 -2.41 14.22
CA PHE A 62 2.50 -3.65 14.28
C PHE A 62 2.99 -4.62 13.23
N ARG A 63 3.30 -5.85 13.64
CA ARG A 63 3.74 -6.90 12.74
C ARG A 63 2.61 -7.29 11.79
N SER A 64 2.89 -7.31 10.50
CA SER A 64 1.93 -7.78 9.52
C SER A 64 1.76 -9.30 9.55
N GLY A 65 0.56 -9.75 9.20
CA GLY A 65 0.25 -11.17 9.05
C GLY A 65 1.02 -11.81 7.90
N ARG A 66 1.32 -13.10 8.01
CA ARG A 66 2.03 -13.89 6.99
C ARG A 66 1.29 -13.96 5.65
N SER A 67 -0.03 -13.78 5.65
CA SER A 67 -0.87 -13.84 4.45
C SER A 67 -1.13 -12.47 3.81
N ASP A 68 -0.59 -11.38 4.37
CA ASP A 68 -0.71 -10.04 3.79
C ASP A 68 0.26 -9.88 2.61
N LEU A 69 -0.31 -9.74 1.40
CA LEU A 69 0.45 -9.55 0.16
C LEU A 69 0.79 -8.07 -0.11
N SER A 70 0.06 -7.14 0.52
CA SER A 70 0.20 -5.70 0.31
C SER A 70 1.24 -5.10 1.26
N HIS A 71 1.21 -5.53 2.52
CA HIS A 71 2.13 -5.10 3.57
C HIS A 71 2.72 -6.33 4.24
N THR A 72 3.67 -6.98 3.57
CA THR A 72 4.17 -8.30 4.03
C THR A 72 4.77 -8.25 5.44
N ARG A 73 4.73 -9.39 6.13
CA ARG A 73 5.45 -9.59 7.41
C ARG A 73 6.91 -9.16 7.32
N ALA A 74 7.59 -9.57 6.24
CA ALA A 74 8.99 -9.21 6.00
C ALA A 74 9.21 -7.69 5.93
N THR A 75 8.25 -6.94 5.36
CA THR A 75 8.28 -5.47 5.32
C THR A 75 8.23 -4.89 6.73
N SER A 76 7.27 -5.29 7.57
CA SER A 76 7.14 -4.77 8.94
C SER A 76 8.37 -5.08 9.81
N GLU A 77 8.91 -6.31 9.71
CA GLU A 77 10.12 -6.71 10.43
C GLU A 77 11.36 -5.96 9.94
N TRP A 78 11.42 -5.64 8.64
CA TRP A 78 12.51 -4.84 8.08
C TRP A 78 12.45 -3.39 8.53
N VAL A 79 11.27 -2.76 8.55
CA VAL A 79 11.10 -1.42 9.12
C VAL A 79 11.56 -1.39 10.57
N HIS A 80 11.14 -2.36 11.40
CA HIS A 80 11.57 -2.44 12.80
C HIS A 80 13.09 -2.54 12.96
N ARG A 81 13.77 -3.32 12.11
CA ARG A 81 15.24 -3.40 12.11
C ARG A 81 15.94 -2.07 11.76
N LEU A 82 15.31 -1.22 10.95
CA LEU A 82 15.91 0.03 10.49
C LEU A 82 15.59 1.24 11.37
N VAL A 83 14.47 1.23 12.11
CA VAL A 83 14.07 2.33 12.99
C VAL A 83 14.64 2.10 14.40
N PRO A 84 15.63 2.89 14.86
CA PRO A 84 16.41 2.58 16.06
C PRO A 84 15.60 2.46 17.36
N HIS A 85 14.54 3.27 17.47
CA HIS A 85 13.70 3.36 18.67
C HIS A 85 12.32 2.73 18.46
N SER A 86 12.26 1.74 17.57
CA SER A 86 10.99 1.08 17.30
C SER A 86 10.70 -0.05 18.29
N VAL A 87 9.43 -0.17 18.68
CA VAL A 87 8.86 -1.29 19.40
C VAL A 87 7.98 -2.06 18.42
N MET A 88 8.13 -3.37 18.35
CA MET A 88 7.29 -4.22 17.49
C MET A 88 6.35 -5.08 18.33
N LEU A 89 5.05 -4.98 18.06
CA LEU A 89 4.00 -5.78 18.70
C LEU A 89 3.21 -6.58 17.66
N ASP A 90 2.64 -7.70 18.10
CA ASP A 90 1.65 -8.44 17.31
C ASP A 90 0.25 -7.81 17.54
N PRO A 91 -0.52 -7.55 16.47
CA PRO A 91 -1.88 -7.03 16.62
C PRO A 91 -2.82 -8.09 17.23
N PRO A 92 -3.92 -7.69 17.87
CA PRO A 92 -4.82 -8.59 18.61
C PRO A 92 -5.81 -9.33 17.68
N TRP A 93 -5.34 -9.88 16.57
CA TRP A 93 -6.13 -10.65 15.60
C TRP A 93 -5.26 -11.70 14.88
N GLY A 94 -5.88 -12.51 14.02
CA GLY A 94 -5.21 -13.60 13.32
C GLY A 94 -4.28 -13.14 12.19
N GLU A 95 -3.46 -14.08 11.69
CA GLU A 95 -2.47 -13.87 10.62
C GLU A 95 -3.08 -13.52 9.24
N ASP A 96 -4.41 -13.56 9.11
CA ASP A 96 -5.18 -13.39 7.89
C ASP A 96 -6.27 -12.29 7.97
N GLU A 97 -6.21 -11.42 8.98
CA GLU A 97 -7.22 -10.38 9.22
C GLU A 97 -7.56 -9.55 7.97
N TRP A 98 -6.55 -9.12 7.21
CA TRP A 98 -6.78 -8.34 5.98
C TRP A 98 -7.60 -9.13 4.95
N ASN A 99 -7.26 -10.39 4.72
CA ASN A 99 -7.94 -11.26 3.77
C ASN A 99 -9.36 -11.59 4.26
N TYR A 100 -9.51 -11.89 5.54
CA TYR A 100 -10.80 -12.14 6.19
C TYR A 100 -11.75 -10.95 6.07
N ARG A 101 -11.29 -9.73 6.42
CA ARG A 101 -12.10 -8.51 6.31
C ARG A 101 -12.36 -8.09 4.87
N SER A 102 -11.41 -8.31 3.96
CA SER A 102 -11.61 -8.07 2.53
C SER A 102 -12.72 -8.96 1.98
N ALA A 103 -12.70 -10.26 2.28
CA ALA A 103 -13.75 -11.18 1.87
C ALA A 103 -15.13 -10.78 2.44
N GLN A 104 -15.19 -10.38 3.71
CA GLN A 104 -16.43 -9.87 4.32
C GLN A 104 -16.94 -8.61 3.61
N THR A 105 -16.07 -7.63 3.35
CA THR A 105 -16.43 -6.40 2.64
C THR A 105 -16.93 -6.70 1.22
N MET A 106 -16.22 -7.56 0.49
CA MET A 106 -16.60 -7.98 -0.86
C MET A 106 -17.92 -8.77 -0.91
N SER A 107 -18.29 -9.46 0.18
CA SER A 107 -19.57 -10.17 0.26
C SER A 107 -20.79 -9.24 0.29
N GLY A 108 -20.60 -7.97 0.67
CA GLY A 108 -21.66 -6.96 0.76
C GLY A 108 -22.65 -7.16 1.91
N LYS A 109 -22.53 -8.23 2.72
CA LYS A 109 -23.51 -8.57 3.76
C LYS A 109 -23.47 -7.65 4.98
N ASP A 110 -22.26 -7.22 5.37
CA ASP A 110 -21.99 -6.49 6.61
C ASP A 110 -21.50 -5.05 6.37
N GLY A 111 -21.66 -4.53 5.15
CA GLY A 111 -21.09 -3.26 4.72
C GLY A 111 -19.57 -3.27 4.63
N HIS A 112 -18.94 -2.13 4.90
CA HIS A 112 -17.48 -1.98 4.84
C HIS A 112 -16.82 -2.46 6.15
N THR A 113 -16.05 -3.55 6.08
CA THR A 113 -15.52 -4.23 7.28
C THR A 113 -13.99 -4.19 7.42
N LEU A 114 -13.26 -3.67 6.42
CA LEU A 114 -11.78 -3.67 6.37
C LEU A 114 -11.10 -3.25 7.69
N PHE A 115 -11.63 -2.24 8.36
CA PHE A 115 -11.02 -1.64 9.55
C PHE A 115 -11.75 -1.97 10.85
N ARG A 116 -12.70 -2.92 10.82
CA ARG A 116 -13.55 -3.21 11.99
C ARG A 116 -12.76 -3.63 13.23
N SER A 117 -11.60 -4.27 13.05
CA SER A 117 -10.75 -4.68 14.16
C SER A 117 -9.81 -3.60 14.69
N TRP A 118 -9.58 -2.50 13.95
CA TRP A 118 -8.60 -1.47 14.32
C TRP A 118 -8.79 -0.88 15.73
N PRO A 119 -10.03 -0.64 16.22
CA PRO A 119 -10.23 -0.16 17.59
C PRO A 119 -9.63 -1.08 18.68
N ARG A 120 -9.38 -2.37 18.37
CA ARG A 120 -8.71 -3.30 19.29
C ARG A 120 -7.26 -2.95 19.54
N LEU A 121 -6.62 -2.13 18.70
CA LEU A 121 -5.27 -1.63 18.91
C LEU A 121 -5.19 -0.54 19.98
N VAL A 122 -6.32 0.09 20.34
CA VAL A 122 -6.34 1.26 21.24
C VAL A 122 -5.58 1.01 22.55
N PRO A 123 -5.76 -0.11 23.28
CA PRO A 123 -5.00 -0.35 24.51
C PRO A 123 -3.49 -0.37 24.28
N LEU A 124 -3.01 -1.06 23.23
CA LEU A 124 -1.58 -1.14 22.91
C LEU A 124 -1.00 0.23 22.52
N ILE A 125 -1.79 1.06 21.83
CA ILE A 125 -1.38 2.41 21.45
C ILE A 125 -1.35 3.32 22.69
N LEU A 126 -2.36 3.24 23.56
CA LEU A 126 -2.42 4.03 24.79
C LEU A 126 -1.26 3.67 25.73
N ASP A 127 -0.96 2.38 25.88
CA ASP A 127 0.18 1.91 26.67
C ASP A 127 1.50 2.46 26.10
N PHE A 128 1.65 2.47 24.77
CA PHE A 128 2.86 2.98 24.11
C PHE A 128 3.07 4.50 24.27
N ILE A 129 1.99 5.30 24.34
CA ILE A 129 2.09 6.77 24.45
C ILE A 129 2.03 7.28 25.89
N ALA A 130 1.83 6.39 26.87
CA ALA A 130 1.75 6.77 28.28
C ALA A 130 3.14 7.02 28.92
N ASP A 131 4.21 6.58 28.24
CA ASP A 131 5.61 6.82 28.57
C ASP A 131 6.14 8.14 27.97
#